data_AF-A0A914JDM0-F1
#
_entry.id   AF-A0A914JDM0-F1
#
_cell.length_a   1.000
_cell.length_b   1.000
_cell.length_c   1.000
_cell.angle_alpha   90.00
_cell.angle_beta   90.00
_cell.angle_gamma   90.00
#
_symmetry.space_group_name_H-M   'P 1'
#
loop_
_entity.id
_entity.type
_entity.pdbx_description
1 polymer ?
#
loop_
_entity_poly.entity_id
_entity_poly.type
_entity_poly.pdbx_seq_one_letter_code
_entity_poly.pdbx_strand_id
1 'polypeptide(L)'
;MNFGPIQLSVQRQLKDDWDNREYIQLISDNIKNIADFLTNFEVSCKGKLAELDDKITTIERKLDYLEALSNSTIIMSGSTGRVTKVGAQAVTRYVAPVVSSTREEARQRVLAVYKEMQRLAPKFWFEYDLRDMPLPVLRAVLKKQFTQQAHLNDVRAIDRRVAETHNHLESVRMYYYNRDHVRNMLFGENIEPQPKDFLSRFLTRKD
;
A
#
# COMPACT_ATOMS: atom_id res chain seq x y z
N MET A 1 18.95 22.51 75.87
CA MET A 1 19.64 22.61 74.57
C MET A 1 18.57 22.67 73.50
N ASN A 2 18.32 23.85 72.95
CA ASN A 2 17.15 24.11 72.10
C ASN A 2 17.57 23.91 70.63
N PHE A 3 17.34 22.71 70.08
CA PHE A 3 17.60 22.40 68.67
C PHE A 3 16.44 22.93 67.80
N GLY A 4 16.36 24.24 67.63
CA GLY A 4 15.62 24.83 66.50
C GLY A 4 16.56 25.02 65.29
N PRO A 5 16.14 25.72 64.23
CA PRO A 5 15.41 25.28 63.03
C PRO A 5 16.17 24.31 62.10
N ILE A 6 17.42 23.94 62.42
CA ILE A 6 18.33 23.20 61.53
C ILE A 6 17.89 21.74 61.30
N GLN A 7 17.25 21.12 62.30
CA GLN A 7 16.77 19.74 62.19
C GLN A 7 15.60 19.61 61.19
N LEU A 8 14.75 20.64 61.07
CA LEU A 8 13.63 20.68 60.11
C LEU A 8 14.10 20.87 58.66
N SER A 9 15.19 21.60 58.42
CA SER A 9 15.74 21.77 57.07
C SER A 9 16.41 20.50 56.56
N VAL A 10 17.11 19.76 57.44
CA VAL A 10 17.72 18.47 57.07
C VAL A 10 16.67 17.42 56.78
N GLN A 11 15.58 17.36 57.55
CA GLN A 11 14.48 16.42 57.30
C GLN A 11 13.76 16.68 55.97
N ARG A 12 13.55 17.95 55.61
CA ARG A 12 13.02 18.32 54.28
C ARG A 12 13.98 17.94 53.16
N GLN A 13 15.25 18.28 53.30
CA GLN A 13 16.27 17.95 52.30
C GLN A 13 16.40 16.44 52.09
N LEU A 14 16.33 15.66 53.16
CA LEU A 14 16.30 14.19 53.06
C LEU A 14 15.06 13.72 52.32
N LYS A 15 13.87 14.26 52.63
CA LYS A 15 12.64 13.88 51.94
C LYS A 15 12.71 14.22 50.44
N ASP A 16 13.21 15.40 50.08
CA ASP A 16 13.40 15.81 48.69
C ASP A 16 14.40 14.89 47.96
N ASP A 17 15.49 14.48 48.61
CA ASP A 17 16.45 13.51 48.07
C ASP A 17 15.83 12.12 47.87
N TRP A 18 14.97 11.68 48.79
CA TRP A 18 14.23 10.42 48.65
C TRP A 18 13.24 10.47 47.48
N ASP A 19 12.50 11.56 47.35
CA ASP A 19 11.51 11.75 46.28
C ASP A 19 12.20 11.84 44.90
N ASN A 20 13.36 12.52 44.83
CA ASN A 20 14.18 12.55 43.62
C ASN A 20 14.71 11.16 43.23
N ARG A 21 15.14 10.35 44.20
CA ARG A 21 15.60 8.97 43.94
C ARG A 21 14.46 8.09 43.45
N GLU A 22 13.28 8.20 44.06
CA GLU A 22 12.09 7.46 43.63
C GLU A 22 11.67 7.84 42.21
N TYR A 23 11.70 9.14 41.88
CA TYR A 23 11.39 9.63 40.53
C TYR A 23 12.37 9.09 39.48
N ILE A 24 13.68 9.16 39.76
CA ILE A 24 14.72 8.64 38.85
C ILE A 24 14.56 7.13 38.65
N GLN A 25 14.22 6.40 39.72
CA GLN A 25 14.01 4.96 39.66
C GLN A 25 12.80 4.61 38.79
N LEU A 26 11.67 5.29 38.98
CA LEU A 26 10.46 5.11 38.17
C LEU A 26 10.74 5.34 36.68
N ILE A 27 11.46 6.41 36.34
CA ILE A 27 11.83 6.69 34.95
C ILE A 27 12.78 5.62 34.41
N SER A 28 13.77 5.19 35.19
CA SER A 28 14.70 4.13 34.79
C SER A 28 13.99 2.81 34.52
N ASP A 29 13.02 2.45 35.36
CA ASP A 29 12.25 1.21 35.19
C ASP A 29 11.30 1.29 34.00
N ASN A 30 10.70 2.46 33.73
CA ASN A 30 9.93 2.70 32.50
C ASN A 30 10.81 2.59 31.24
N ILE A 31 12.02 3.14 31.26
CA ILE A 31 12.97 3.04 30.14
C ILE A 31 13.36 1.58 29.89
N LYS A 32 13.62 0.80 30.95
CA LYS A 32 13.90 -0.64 30.83
C LYS A 32 12.72 -1.38 30.21
N ASN A 33 11.50 -1.13 30.69
CA ASN A 33 10.30 -1.75 30.14
C ASN A 33 10.11 -1.45 28.64
N ILE A 34 10.40 -0.23 28.21
CA ILE A 34 10.37 0.15 26.80
C ILE A 34 11.47 -0.60 26.02
N ALA A 35 12.69 -0.68 26.55
CA ALA A 35 13.79 -1.39 25.91
C ALA A 35 13.49 -2.90 25.77
N ASP A 36 12.91 -3.52 26.79
CA ASP A 36 12.49 -4.92 26.78
C ASP A 36 11.37 -5.14 25.74
N PHE A 37 10.39 -4.23 25.68
CA PHE A 37 9.36 -4.27 24.65
C PHE A 37 9.96 -4.18 23.25
N LEU A 38 10.85 -3.22 22.99
CA LEU A 38 11.47 -3.03 21.69
C LEU A 38 12.29 -4.25 21.27
N THR A 39 13.01 -4.87 22.21
CA THR A 39 13.79 -6.08 21.96
C THR A 39 12.88 -7.25 21.58
N ASN A 40 11.82 -7.49 22.35
CA ASN A 40 10.84 -8.54 22.05
C ASN A 40 10.09 -8.28 20.74
N PHE A 41 9.76 -7.02 20.47
CA PHE A 41 9.13 -6.60 19.23
C PHE A 41 10.04 -6.85 18.02
N GLU A 42 11.33 -6.51 18.12
CA GLU A 42 12.31 -6.78 17.07
C GLU A 42 12.43 -8.28 16.79
N VAL A 43 12.54 -9.11 17.83
CA VAL A 43 12.60 -10.56 17.70
C VAL A 43 11.33 -11.10 17.04
N SER A 44 10.15 -10.62 17.42
CA SER A 44 8.88 -11.01 16.79
C SER A 44 8.84 -10.64 15.30
N CYS A 45 9.30 -9.43 14.94
CA CYS A 45 9.37 -9.00 13.55
C CYS A 45 10.34 -9.86 12.74
N LYS A 46 11.53 -10.14 13.27
CA LYS A 46 12.50 -11.03 12.62
C LYS A 46 11.94 -12.44 12.43
N GLY A 47 11.25 -12.99 13.43
CA GLY A 47 10.61 -14.30 13.34
C GLY A 47 9.55 -14.35 12.23
N LYS A 48 8.67 -13.34 12.15
CA LYS A 48 7.66 -13.24 11.08
C LYS A 48 8.29 -13.08 9.69
N LEU A 49 9.37 -12.30 9.57
CA LEU A 49 10.11 -12.16 8.32
C LEU A 49 10.74 -13.48 7.89
N ALA A 50 11.34 -14.23 8.80
CA ALA A 50 11.89 -15.55 8.51
C ALA A 50 10.81 -16.54 8.04
N GLU A 51 9.63 -16.55 8.69
CA GLU A 51 8.51 -17.39 8.25
C GLU A 51 8.03 -17.04 6.83
N LEU A 52 8.02 -15.74 6.49
CA LEU A 52 7.69 -15.30 5.13
C LEU A 52 8.78 -15.71 4.12
N ASP A 53 10.04 -15.65 4.50
CA ASP A 53 11.18 -16.08 3.68
C ASP A 53 11.12 -17.59 3.37
N ASP A 54 10.78 -18.42 4.37
CA ASP A 54 10.57 -19.86 4.20
C ASP A 54 9.41 -20.16 3.25
N LYS A 55 8.31 -19.40 3.36
CA LYS A 55 7.15 -19.52 2.46
C LYS A 55 7.52 -19.14 1.03
N ILE A 56 8.29 -18.06 0.84
CA ILE A 56 8.79 -17.64 -0.48
C ILE A 56 9.67 -18.74 -1.06
N THR A 57 10.66 -19.23 -0.31
CA THR A 57 11.56 -20.31 -0.72
C THR A 57 10.79 -21.57 -1.13
N THR A 58 9.72 -21.90 -0.40
CA THR A 58 8.85 -23.05 -0.73
C THR A 58 8.10 -22.85 -2.04
N ILE A 59 7.59 -21.64 -2.29
CA ILE A 59 6.88 -21.29 -3.53
C ILE A 59 7.85 -21.30 -4.71
N GLU A 60 9.06 -20.75 -4.55
CA GLU A 60 10.11 -20.77 -5.58
C GLU A 60 10.43 -22.20 -6.01
N ARG A 61 10.63 -23.12 -5.06
CA ARG A 61 10.87 -24.55 -5.38
C ARG A 61 9.70 -25.20 -6.11
N LYS A 62 8.45 -24.86 -5.75
CA LYS A 62 7.26 -25.38 -6.45
C LYS A 62 7.17 -24.83 -7.87
N LEU A 63 7.54 -23.57 -8.08
CA LEU A 63 7.60 -22.96 -9.40
C LEU A 63 8.65 -23.66 -10.27
N ASP A 64 9.87 -23.83 -9.75
CA ASP A 64 10.96 -24.53 -10.46
C ASP A 64 10.53 -25.95 -10.90
N TYR A 65 9.81 -26.67 -10.03
CA TYR A 65 9.27 -27.99 -10.35
C TYR A 65 8.23 -27.94 -11.48
N LEU A 66 7.29 -27.00 -11.44
CA LEU A 66 6.29 -26.82 -12.49
C LEU A 66 6.92 -26.39 -13.82
N GLU A 67 7.93 -25.53 -13.78
CA GLU A 67 8.70 -25.13 -14.95
C GLU A 67 9.46 -26.31 -15.56
N ALA A 68 10.08 -27.16 -14.73
CA ALA A 68 10.74 -28.39 -15.19
C ALA A 68 9.75 -29.39 -15.82
N LEU A 69 8.54 -29.52 -15.26
CA LEU A 69 7.47 -30.34 -15.86
C LEU A 69 6.98 -29.78 -17.20
N SER A 70 6.82 -28.46 -17.30
CA SER A 70 6.43 -27.81 -18.55
C SER A 70 7.50 -28.01 -19.63
N ASN A 71 8.76 -27.77 -19.28
CA ASN A 71 9.90 -27.95 -20.19
C ASN A 71 10.06 -29.41 -20.62
N SER A 72 9.87 -30.38 -19.72
CA SER A 72 9.93 -31.81 -20.07
C SER A 72 8.77 -32.24 -20.99
N THR A 73 7.57 -31.68 -20.80
CA THR A 73 6.42 -31.92 -21.69
C THR A 73 6.65 -31.35 -23.10
N ILE A 74 7.27 -30.18 -23.21
CA ILE A 74 7.67 -29.59 -24.50
C ILE A 74 8.70 -30.48 -25.22
N ILE A 75 9.65 -31.08 -24.49
CA ILE A 75 10.63 -32.00 -25.06
C ILE A 75 9.98 -33.30 -25.56
N MET A 76 8.97 -33.83 -24.85
CA MET A 76 8.23 -35.04 -25.25
C MET A 76 7.30 -34.83 -26.46
N SER A 77 6.87 -33.59 -26.74
CA SER A 77 6.08 -33.24 -27.93
C SER A 77 6.95 -32.99 -29.20
N GLY A 78 8.27 -33.03 -29.08
CA GLY A 78 9.23 -32.72 -30.14
C GLY A 78 9.62 -33.90 -31.04
N SER A 79 8.65 -34.64 -31.59
CA SER A 79 8.91 -35.59 -32.69
C SER A 79 7.91 -35.44 -33.83
N THR A 80 7.81 -34.25 -34.42
CA THR A 80 7.47 -34.03 -35.84
C THR A 80 7.36 -32.53 -36.09
N GLY A 81 8.31 -31.97 -36.85
CA GLY A 81 8.21 -30.57 -37.29
C GLY A 81 9.57 -29.97 -37.60
N ARG A 82 9.91 -29.91 -38.89
CA ARG A 82 11.06 -29.16 -39.41
C ARG A 82 10.88 -27.69 -39.03
N VAL A 83 11.72 -27.18 -38.13
CA VAL A 83 11.80 -25.75 -37.85
C VAL A 83 12.79 -25.13 -38.84
N THR A 84 12.23 -24.45 -39.84
CA THR A 84 12.95 -23.47 -40.65
C THR A 84 13.48 -22.36 -39.77
N LYS A 85 14.77 -22.07 -39.93
CA LYS A 85 15.47 -20.94 -39.30
C LYS A 85 14.74 -19.64 -39.64
N VAL A 86 14.08 -19.03 -38.68
CA VAL A 86 13.65 -17.62 -38.75
C VAL A 86 14.18 -16.93 -37.50
N GLY A 87 14.87 -15.81 -37.77
CA GLY A 87 15.50 -14.83 -36.90
C GLY A 87 15.35 -14.96 -35.39
N ALA A 88 16.50 -14.86 -34.72
CA ALA A 88 16.71 -14.52 -33.32
C ALA A 88 15.49 -13.86 -32.65
N GLN A 89 14.59 -14.68 -32.12
CA GLN A 89 13.63 -14.21 -31.13
C GLN A 89 14.44 -13.94 -29.87
N ALA A 90 14.52 -12.66 -29.51
CA ALA A 90 14.98 -12.25 -28.21
C ALA A 90 14.31 -13.15 -27.17
N VAL A 91 15.12 -13.79 -26.33
CA VAL A 91 14.66 -14.52 -25.16
C VAL A 91 14.01 -13.49 -24.23
N THR A 92 12.76 -13.12 -24.51
CA THR A 92 11.96 -12.31 -23.61
C THR A 92 11.68 -13.20 -22.43
N ARG A 93 12.25 -12.84 -21.28
CA ARG A 93 11.97 -13.39 -19.95
C ARG A 93 10.50 -13.84 -19.91
N TYR A 94 10.24 -15.14 -19.83
CA TYR A 94 8.87 -15.67 -19.79
C TYR A 94 8.27 -15.21 -18.46
N VAL A 95 7.45 -14.15 -18.50
CA VAL A 95 6.76 -13.65 -17.31
C VAL A 95 5.31 -14.05 -17.46
N ALA A 96 4.82 -14.84 -16.50
CA ALA A 96 3.43 -15.28 -16.50
C ALA A 96 2.49 -14.06 -16.62
N PRO A 97 1.56 -14.06 -17.60
CA PRO A 97 0.54 -13.02 -17.71
C PRO A 97 -0.35 -13.07 -16.46
N VAL A 98 -0.70 -11.91 -15.91
CA VAL A 98 -1.46 -11.85 -14.65
C VAL A 98 -2.90 -12.28 -14.91
N VAL A 99 -3.55 -11.72 -15.94
CA VAL A 99 -4.85 -12.19 -16.42
C VAL A 99 -4.94 -12.00 -17.95
N SER A 100 -4.40 -10.93 -18.52
CA SER A 100 -4.40 -10.66 -19.97
C SER A 100 -3.08 -11.03 -20.61
N SER A 101 -3.17 -11.71 -21.75
CA SER A 101 -2.01 -12.04 -22.57
C SER A 101 -1.77 -11.02 -23.69
N THR A 102 -2.80 -10.24 -24.05
CA THR A 102 -2.76 -9.26 -25.15
C THR A 102 -3.21 -7.88 -24.68
N ARG A 103 -2.77 -6.84 -25.39
CA ARG A 103 -3.14 -5.44 -25.10
C ARG A 103 -4.63 -5.19 -25.34
N GLU A 104 -5.18 -5.85 -26.35
CA GLU A 104 -6.58 -5.74 -26.76
C GLU A 104 -7.50 -6.26 -25.66
N GLU A 105 -7.16 -7.41 -25.08
CA GLU A 105 -7.90 -8.00 -23.96
C GLU A 105 -7.84 -7.11 -22.72
N ALA A 106 -6.67 -6.57 -22.38
CA ALA A 106 -6.53 -5.63 -21.27
C ALA A 106 -7.40 -4.37 -21.49
N ARG A 107 -7.42 -3.83 -22.71
CA ARG A 107 -8.29 -2.70 -23.09
C ARG A 107 -9.77 -3.04 -22.94
N GLN A 108 -10.20 -4.24 -23.33
CA GLN A 108 -11.58 -4.68 -23.15
C GLN A 108 -11.97 -4.72 -21.68
N ARG A 109 -11.09 -5.19 -20.79
CA ARG A 109 -11.35 -5.23 -19.34
C ARG A 109 -11.40 -3.86 -18.71
N VAL A 110 -10.48 -2.96 -19.08
CA VAL A 110 -10.55 -1.54 -18.66
C VAL A 110 -11.90 -0.94 -19.05
N LEU A 111 -12.36 -1.18 -20.29
CA LEU A 111 -13.67 -0.70 -20.75
C LEU A 111 -14.84 -1.37 -20.03
N ALA A 112 -14.73 -2.65 -19.64
CA ALA A 112 -15.75 -3.34 -18.87
C ALA A 112 -15.92 -2.71 -17.48
N VAL A 113 -14.81 -2.52 -16.75
CA VAL A 113 -14.81 -1.88 -15.43
C VAL A 113 -15.27 -0.43 -15.51
N TYR A 114 -14.84 0.31 -16.54
CA TYR A 114 -15.32 1.68 -16.76
C TYR A 114 -16.84 1.73 -16.97
N LYS A 115 -17.41 0.82 -17.79
CA LYS A 115 -18.87 0.74 -18.00
C LYS A 115 -19.61 0.37 -16.72
N GLU A 116 -19.08 -0.55 -15.92
CA GLU A 116 -19.64 -0.92 -14.62
C GLU A 116 -19.68 0.28 -13.68
N MET A 117 -18.55 0.99 -13.54
CA MET A 117 -18.43 2.19 -12.72
C MET A 117 -19.41 3.29 -13.16
N GLN A 118 -19.57 3.49 -14.47
CA GLN A 118 -20.53 4.47 -15.02
C GLN A 118 -22.00 4.07 -14.79
N ARG A 119 -22.32 2.77 -14.71
CA ARG A 119 -23.64 2.26 -14.32
C ARG A 119 -23.93 2.48 -12.84
N LEU A 120 -22.91 2.32 -11.99
CA LEU A 120 -23.01 2.55 -10.55
C LEU A 120 -23.02 4.04 -10.18
N ALA A 121 -22.50 4.91 -11.04
CA ALA A 121 -22.37 6.34 -10.78
C ALA A 121 -23.64 7.05 -10.26
N PRO A 122 -24.86 6.82 -10.77
CA PRO A 122 -26.07 7.47 -10.25
C PRO A 122 -26.42 7.04 -8.82
N LYS A 123 -26.26 5.74 -8.52
CA LYS A 123 -26.50 5.17 -7.19
C LYS A 123 -25.49 5.72 -6.19
N PHE A 124 -24.22 5.67 -6.58
CA PHE A 124 -23.10 6.24 -5.85
C PHE A 124 -23.26 7.74 -5.57
N TRP A 125 -23.70 8.53 -6.55
CA TRP A 125 -23.98 9.96 -6.41
C TRP A 125 -25.01 10.26 -5.32
N PHE A 126 -26.06 9.43 -5.24
CA PHE A 126 -27.12 9.59 -4.25
C PHE A 126 -26.72 9.08 -2.86
N GLU A 127 -26.13 7.89 -2.78
CA GLU A 127 -25.78 7.22 -1.51
C GLU A 127 -24.66 7.93 -0.75
N TYR A 128 -23.69 8.49 -1.48
CA TYR A 128 -22.59 9.25 -0.89
C TYR A 128 -22.89 10.75 -0.79
N ASP A 129 -24.13 11.16 -1.03
CA ASP A 129 -24.59 12.54 -0.93
C ASP A 129 -23.67 13.54 -1.67
N LEU A 130 -23.25 13.22 -2.90
CA LEU A 130 -22.39 14.08 -3.73
C LEU A 130 -23.22 15.14 -4.48
N ARG A 131 -24.25 15.68 -3.82
CA ARG A 131 -25.26 16.57 -4.43
C ARG A 131 -24.75 17.98 -4.68
N ASP A 132 -23.62 18.35 -4.09
CA ASP A 132 -22.89 19.58 -4.36
C ASP A 132 -22.44 19.68 -5.83
N MET A 133 -22.37 18.55 -6.53
CA MET A 133 -22.09 18.51 -7.96
C MET A 133 -23.19 17.79 -8.75
N PRO A 134 -23.46 18.21 -10.00
CA PRO A 134 -24.41 17.51 -10.84
C PRO A 134 -23.81 16.19 -11.38
N LEU A 135 -24.66 15.16 -11.52
CA LEU A 135 -24.27 13.82 -11.97
C LEU A 135 -23.41 13.79 -13.26
N PRO A 136 -23.64 14.63 -14.30
CA PRO A 136 -22.77 14.67 -15.47
C PRO A 136 -21.32 15.04 -15.15
N VAL A 137 -21.11 15.93 -14.17
CA VAL A 137 -19.77 16.34 -13.75
C VAL A 137 -19.09 15.19 -13.01
N LEU A 138 -19.81 14.46 -12.16
CA LEU A 138 -19.26 13.25 -11.53
C LEU A 138 -18.81 12.24 -12.60
N ARG A 139 -19.64 11.95 -13.60
CA ARG A 139 -19.26 11.04 -14.70
C ARG A 139 -18.01 11.49 -15.45
N ALA A 140 -17.86 12.80 -15.66
CA ALA A 140 -16.66 13.39 -16.26
C ALA A 140 -15.43 13.24 -15.38
N VAL A 141 -15.56 13.38 -14.06
CA VAL A 141 -14.47 13.17 -13.09
C VAL A 141 -14.03 11.71 -13.04
N LEU A 142 -14.99 10.77 -13.03
CA LEU A 142 -14.65 9.35 -13.12
C LEU A 142 -13.89 9.06 -14.42
N LYS A 143 -14.35 9.61 -15.56
CA LYS A 143 -13.63 9.50 -16.84
C LYS A 143 -12.23 10.11 -16.77
N LYS A 144 -12.06 11.25 -16.09
CA LYS A 144 -10.76 11.91 -15.91
C LYS A 144 -9.76 10.99 -15.21
N GLN A 145 -10.18 10.27 -14.16
CA GLN A 145 -9.33 9.32 -13.43
C GLN A 145 -8.78 8.21 -14.36
N PHE A 146 -9.62 7.63 -15.22
CA PHE A 146 -9.16 6.64 -16.21
C PHE A 146 -8.20 7.26 -17.24
N THR A 147 -8.44 8.50 -17.68
CA THR A 147 -7.54 9.16 -18.65
C THR A 147 -6.20 9.56 -18.04
N GLN A 148 -6.12 9.84 -16.74
CA GLN A 148 -4.85 10.14 -16.06
C GLN A 148 -3.88 8.96 -16.13
N GLN A 149 -4.39 7.74 -16.07
CA GLN A 149 -3.61 6.51 -16.13
C GLN A 149 -3.38 5.98 -17.57
N ALA A 150 -3.77 6.74 -18.59
CA ALA A 150 -3.66 6.31 -20.00
C ALA A 150 -2.22 6.17 -20.51
N HIS A 151 -1.23 6.67 -19.77
CA HIS A 151 0.20 6.56 -20.10
C HIS A 151 0.77 5.15 -19.88
N LEU A 152 0.05 4.27 -19.20
CA LEU A 152 0.50 2.90 -18.92
C LEU A 152 0.45 2.05 -20.20
N ASN A 153 1.61 1.53 -20.60
CA ASN A 153 1.75 0.67 -21.78
C ASN A 153 1.91 -0.82 -21.43
N ASP A 154 2.34 -1.16 -20.22
CA ASP A 154 2.55 -2.54 -19.78
C ASP A 154 1.21 -3.20 -19.42
N VAL A 155 0.92 -4.34 -20.07
CA VAL A 155 -0.29 -5.14 -19.89
C VAL A 155 -0.46 -5.58 -18.43
N ARG A 156 0.63 -5.95 -17.74
CA ARG A 156 0.55 -6.42 -16.34
C ARG A 156 0.22 -5.27 -15.39
N ALA A 157 0.79 -4.09 -15.64
CA ALA A 157 0.47 -2.89 -14.88
C ALA A 157 -1.00 -2.47 -15.09
N ILE A 158 -1.51 -2.60 -16.31
CA ILE A 158 -2.92 -2.34 -16.63
C ILE A 158 -3.81 -3.34 -15.88
N ASP A 159 -3.55 -4.64 -15.95
CA ASP A 159 -4.33 -5.66 -15.23
C ASP A 159 -4.35 -5.41 -13.72
N ARG A 160 -3.20 -5.04 -13.15
CA ARG A 160 -3.12 -4.67 -11.73
C ARG A 160 -4.02 -3.48 -11.41
N ARG A 161 -4.00 -2.42 -12.22
CA ARG A 161 -4.89 -1.26 -12.02
C ARG A 161 -6.36 -1.60 -12.19
N VAL A 162 -6.70 -2.49 -13.12
CA VAL A 162 -8.06 -2.99 -13.28
C VAL A 162 -8.53 -3.71 -12.01
N ALA A 163 -7.68 -4.58 -11.44
CA ALA A 163 -7.98 -5.27 -10.18
C ALA A 163 -8.11 -4.32 -8.99
N GLU A 164 -7.21 -3.33 -8.86
CA GLU A 164 -7.32 -2.28 -7.84
C GLU A 164 -8.63 -1.50 -7.96
N THR A 165 -9.03 -1.15 -9.19
CA THR A 165 -10.29 -0.44 -9.47
C THR A 165 -11.50 -1.30 -9.05
N HIS A 166 -11.45 -2.60 -9.32
CA HIS A 166 -12.52 -3.52 -8.89
C HIS A 166 -12.64 -3.56 -7.37
N ASN A 167 -11.52 -3.62 -6.64
CA ASN A 167 -11.53 -3.55 -5.17
C ASN A 167 -12.15 -2.25 -4.64
N HIS A 168 -11.85 -1.11 -5.27
CA HIS A 168 -12.47 0.17 -4.91
C HIS A 168 -13.98 0.17 -5.18
N LEU A 169 -14.42 -0.40 -6.31
CA LEU A 169 -15.84 -0.54 -6.64
C LEU A 169 -16.58 -1.42 -5.62
N GLU A 170 -16.00 -2.56 -5.23
CA GLU A 170 -16.55 -3.42 -4.18
C GLU A 170 -16.61 -2.68 -2.83
N SER A 171 -15.55 -1.97 -2.48
CA SER A 171 -15.47 -1.21 -1.22
C SER A 171 -16.55 -0.13 -1.13
N VAL A 172 -16.82 0.54 -2.26
CA VAL A 172 -17.90 1.53 -2.38
C VAL A 172 -19.27 0.84 -2.31
N ARG A 173 -19.44 -0.30 -3.00
CA ARG A 173 -20.72 -1.03 -3.01
C ARG A 173 -21.10 -1.60 -1.65
N MET A 174 -20.10 -2.05 -0.89
CA MET A 174 -20.26 -2.62 0.46
C MET A 174 -20.16 -1.58 1.57
N TYR A 175 -20.05 -0.29 1.24
CA TYR A 175 -19.94 0.81 2.19
C TYR A 175 -18.72 0.73 3.14
N TYR A 176 -17.65 0.07 2.71
CA TYR A 176 -16.38 0.05 3.46
C TYR A 176 -15.65 1.39 3.42
N TYR A 177 -15.92 2.22 2.41
CA TYR A 177 -15.42 3.59 2.36
C TYR A 177 -16.44 4.60 2.87
N ASN A 178 -15.96 5.51 3.72
CA ASN A 178 -16.73 6.68 4.17
C ASN A 178 -16.85 7.73 3.04
N ARG A 179 -17.87 8.58 3.12
CA ARG A 179 -18.13 9.69 2.20
C ARG A 179 -16.92 10.60 1.99
N ASP A 180 -16.28 11.02 3.06
CA ASP A 180 -15.13 11.92 2.95
C ASP A 180 -13.93 11.24 2.28
N HIS A 181 -13.73 9.94 2.53
CA HIS A 181 -12.67 9.15 1.91
C HIS A 181 -12.87 9.09 0.39
N VAL A 182 -14.09 8.74 -0.02
CA VAL A 182 -14.49 8.67 -1.42
C VAL A 182 -14.33 10.02 -2.11
N ARG A 183 -14.80 11.09 -1.48
CA ARG A 183 -14.69 12.45 -2.00
C ARG A 183 -13.22 12.86 -2.16
N ASN A 184 -12.39 12.58 -1.15
CA ASN A 184 -10.97 12.87 -1.22
C ASN A 184 -10.26 12.04 -2.30
N MET A 185 -10.66 10.79 -2.55
CA MET A 185 -10.10 9.95 -3.61
C MET A 185 -10.38 10.52 -5.01
N LEU A 186 -11.57 11.11 -5.22
CA LEU A 186 -11.97 11.64 -6.53
C LEU A 186 -11.43 13.05 -6.80
N PHE A 187 -11.40 13.90 -5.77
CA PHE A 187 -11.13 15.34 -5.92
C PHE A 187 -9.82 15.80 -5.31
N GLY A 188 -9.28 15.08 -4.32
CA GLY A 188 -8.09 15.49 -3.58
C GLY A 188 -8.27 16.83 -2.85
N GLU A 189 -9.49 17.16 -2.42
CA GLU A 189 -9.84 18.46 -1.80
C GLU A 189 -9.01 18.78 -0.56
N ASN A 190 -8.52 17.77 0.17
CA ASN A 190 -7.74 17.95 1.39
C ASN A 190 -6.21 17.97 1.15
N ILE A 191 -5.77 17.96 -0.11
CA ILE A 191 -4.35 18.00 -0.45
C ILE A 191 -4.03 19.43 -0.86
N GLU A 192 -3.42 20.20 0.05
CA GLU A 192 -2.85 21.49 -0.31
C GLU A 192 -1.91 21.29 -1.51
N PRO A 193 -2.06 22.07 -2.59
CA PRO A 193 -1.26 21.90 -3.78
C PRO A 193 0.21 22.02 -3.39
N GLN A 194 1.02 21.03 -3.74
CA GLN A 194 2.45 21.08 -3.46
C GLN A 194 3.01 22.37 -4.07
N PRO A 195 3.79 23.14 -3.30
CA PRO A 195 4.35 24.39 -3.77
C PRO A 195 5.18 24.13 -5.04
N LYS A 196 4.73 24.70 -6.17
CA LYS A 196 5.38 24.47 -7.48
C LYS A 196 6.50 25.47 -7.74
N ASP A 197 6.36 26.67 -7.20
CA ASP A 197 7.30 27.77 -7.37
C ASP A 197 8.33 27.79 -6.24
N PHE A 198 9.53 28.26 -6.55
CA PHE A 198 10.64 28.37 -5.59
C PHE A 198 10.22 29.14 -4.34
N LEU A 199 9.58 30.30 -4.50
CA LEU A 199 9.11 31.13 -3.37
C LEU A 199 8.10 30.38 -2.50
N SER A 200 7.17 29.64 -3.13
CA SER A 200 6.20 28.84 -2.39
C SER A 200 6.85 27.70 -1.60
N ARG A 201 7.86 27.01 -2.17
CA ARG A 201 8.60 25.93 -1.50
C ARG A 201 9.42 26.46 -0.34
N PHE A 202 10.09 27.58 -0.58
CA PHE A 202 10.90 28.30 0.39
C PHE A 202 10.07 28.75 1.61
N LEU A 203 8.89 29.34 1.39
CA LEU A 203 8.01 29.79 2.48
C LEU A 203 7.43 28.64 3.30
N THR A 204 7.15 27.50 2.69
CA THR A 204 6.63 26.30 3.40
C THR A 204 7.72 25.42 4.03
N ARG A 205 9.01 25.72 3.82
CA ARG A 205 10.15 24.94 4.32
C ARG A 205 10.00 23.44 4.02
N LYS A 206 9.58 23.13 2.80
CA LYS A 206 9.38 21.76 2.29
C LYS A 206 10.21 21.67 1.01
N ASP A 207 11.20 20.79 1.01
CA ASP A 207 12.13 20.59 -0.13
C ASP A 207 11.42 20.06 -1.38
#